data_AF-K9TDN6-F1
#
_entry.id   AF-K9TDN6-F1
#
_cell.length_a   1.000
_cell.length_b   1.000
_cell.length_c   1.000
_cell.angle_alpha   90.00
_cell.angle_beta   90.00
_cell.angle_gamma   90.00
#
_symmetry.space_group_name_H-M   'P 1'
#
loop_
_entity.id
_entity.type
_entity.pdbx_description
1 polymer ?
#
loop_
_entity_poly.entity_id
_entity_poly.type
_entity_poly.pdbx_seq_one_letter_code
_entity_poly.pdbx_strand_id
1 'polypeptide(L)'
;MEYTFDILGVSPILYFFNQQQEKVITDSGVGVEYLGTPKCTLDAFIDSVQTVSPTKEWDLDGVVQTVINFWMHNPDKIGYWKGRLEDAGDHNLLVARVADMGSLRATFESILND
;
A
#
# COMPACT_ATOMS: atom_id res chain seq x y z
N MET A 1 -14.29 -9.87 0.67
CA MET A 1 -12.85 -10.16 0.78
C MET A 1 -12.31 -9.43 1.99
N GLU A 2 -11.31 -9.98 2.68
CA GLU A 2 -10.71 -9.32 3.85
C GLU A 2 -9.39 -8.71 3.43
N TYR A 3 -9.28 -7.39 3.52
CA TYR A 3 -8.11 -6.64 3.11
C TYR A 3 -7.33 -6.17 4.33
N THR A 4 -6.04 -5.96 4.14
CA THR A 4 -5.17 -5.31 5.12
C THR A 4 -4.49 -4.11 4.47
N PHE A 5 -4.41 -3.01 5.23
CA PHE A 5 -3.68 -1.81 4.85
C PHE A 5 -2.63 -1.51 5.91
N ASP A 6 -1.41 -1.18 5.47
CA ASP A 6 -0.41 -0.63 6.37
C ASP A 6 0.53 0.38 5.70
N ILE A 7 0.97 1.36 6.48
CA ILE A 7 2.02 2.31 6.08
C ILE A 7 3.38 1.71 6.41
N LEU A 8 4.21 1.53 5.40
CA LEU A 8 5.50 0.84 5.50
C LEU A 8 6.66 1.79 5.78
N GLY A 9 6.66 2.96 5.17
CA GLY A 9 7.87 3.78 5.13
C GLY A 9 7.82 4.99 4.24
N VAL A 10 8.91 5.75 4.27
CA VAL A 10 9.18 6.83 3.32
C VAL A 10 10.25 6.34 2.35
N SER A 11 10.07 6.60 1.06
CA SER A 11 10.99 6.17 0.01
C SER A 11 11.18 7.26 -1.05
N PRO A 12 12.40 7.45 -1.59
CA PRO A 12 12.61 8.34 -2.73
C PRO A 12 11.75 7.93 -3.93
N ILE A 13 11.14 8.91 -4.62
CA ILE A 13 10.21 8.68 -5.74
C ILE A 13 10.81 7.74 -6.79
N LEU A 14 12.05 7.99 -7.21
CA LEU A 14 12.71 7.21 -8.25
C LEU A 14 12.97 5.76 -7.83
N TYR A 15 13.29 5.54 -6.55
CA TYR A 15 13.50 4.20 -6.04
C TYR A 15 12.19 3.41 -6.03
N PHE A 16 11.13 4.00 -5.49
CA PHE A 16 9.80 3.38 -5.49
C PHE A 16 9.32 3.06 -6.91
N PHE A 17 9.50 3.99 -7.85
CA PHE A 17 9.14 3.79 -9.25
C PHE A 17 9.90 2.62 -9.91
N ASN A 18 11.21 2.52 -9.69
CA ASN A 18 11.99 1.41 -10.22
C ASN A 18 11.51 0.07 -9.65
N GLN A 19 11.22 0.01 -8.35
CA GLN A 19 10.67 -1.18 -7.70
C GLN A 19 9.29 -1.59 -8.25
N GLN A 20 8.43 -0.62 -8.58
CA GLN A 20 7.14 -0.89 -9.22
C GLN A 20 7.33 -1.50 -10.61
N GLN A 21 8.24 -0.95 -11.42
CA GLN A 21 8.52 -1.50 -12.75
C GLN A 21 9.08 -2.92 -12.69
N GLU A 22 10.02 -3.20 -11.78
CA GLU A 22 10.54 -4.56 -11.59
C GLU A 22 9.43 -5.55 -11.23
N LYS A 23 8.47 -5.15 -10.39
CA LYS A 23 7.31 -5.99 -10.03
C LYS A 23 6.34 -6.22 -11.17
N VAL A 24 6.07 -5.21 -12.00
CA VAL A 24 5.26 -5.36 -13.21
C VAL A 24 5.90 -6.36 -14.18
N ILE A 25 7.23 -6.37 -14.26
CA ILE A 25 7.98 -7.29 -15.14
C ILE A 25 8.03 -8.71 -14.58
N THR A 26 8.10 -8.86 -13.26
CA THR A 26 8.26 -10.17 -12.57
C THR A 26 6.94 -10.81 -12.13
N ASP A 27 5.80 -10.21 -12.53
CA ASP A 27 4.42 -10.62 -12.28
C ASP A 27 4.27 -11.80 -11.31
N SER A 28 4.37 -11.48 -10.01
CA SER A 28 4.30 -12.52 -8.98
C SER A 28 2.87 -12.81 -8.53
N GLY A 29 1.84 -12.20 -9.14
CA GLY A 29 0.42 -12.49 -8.86
C GLY A 29 0.01 -12.38 -7.38
N VAL A 30 0.91 -11.92 -6.51
CA VAL A 30 0.68 -11.83 -5.08
C VAL A 30 -0.41 -10.77 -4.94
N GLY A 31 -1.48 -11.10 -4.24
CA GLY A 31 -2.60 -10.19 -3.95
C GLY A 31 -2.19 -9.05 -3.03
N VAL A 32 -1.11 -8.35 -3.36
CA VAL A 32 -0.47 -7.25 -2.66
C VAL A 32 -0.25 -6.15 -3.68
N GLU A 33 -0.61 -4.93 -3.30
CA GLU A 33 -0.35 -3.71 -4.04
C GLU A 33 0.35 -2.70 -3.16
N TYR A 34 1.30 -1.98 -3.75
CA TYR A 34 2.09 -0.98 -3.06
C TYR A 34 1.72 0.40 -3.57
N LEU A 35 1.29 1.26 -2.66
CA LEU A 35 0.79 2.60 -2.94
C LEU A 35 1.84 3.63 -2.52
N GLY A 36 2.04 4.65 -3.34
CA GLY A 36 2.93 5.76 -3.03
C GLY A 36 2.17 7.08 -3.12
N THR A 37 2.25 7.90 -2.07
CA THR A 37 1.66 9.24 -2.05
C THR A 37 2.66 10.29 -1.55
N PRO A 38 2.73 11.48 -2.18
CA PRO A 38 3.56 12.59 -1.69
C PRO A 38 2.95 13.30 -0.46
N LYS A 39 1.72 12.93 -0.06
CA LYS A 39 1.02 13.54 1.08
C LYS A 39 0.52 12.47 2.04
N CYS A 40 0.77 12.68 3.33
CA CYS A 40 0.20 11.85 4.39
C CYS A 40 -1.22 12.31 4.73
N THR A 41 -2.16 12.06 3.81
CA THR A 41 -3.58 12.37 4.00
C THR A 41 -4.46 11.23 3.50
N LEU A 42 -5.64 11.08 4.11
CA LEU A 42 -6.57 9.99 3.79
C LEU A 42 -7.02 10.03 2.33
N ASP A 43 -7.37 11.22 1.82
CA ASP A 43 -7.75 11.46 0.43
C ASP A 43 -6.65 11.00 -0.54
N ALA A 44 -5.39 11.35 -0.25
CA ALA A 44 -4.29 10.98 -1.13
C ALA A 44 -4.06 9.45 -1.17
N PHE A 45 -4.35 8.74 -0.08
CA PHE A 45 -4.33 7.27 -0.09
C PHE A 45 -5.52 6.68 -0.84
N ILE A 46 -6.73 7.21 -0.68
CA ILE A 46 -7.91 6.76 -1.41
C ILE A 46 -7.71 6.94 -2.93
N ASP A 47 -7.19 8.09 -3.34
CA ASP A 47 -6.86 8.36 -4.75
C ASP A 47 -5.81 7.36 -5.27
N SER A 48 -4.77 7.07 -4.47
CA SER A 48 -3.74 6.11 -4.87
C SER A 48 -4.30 4.69 -5.07
N VAL A 49 -5.24 4.23 -4.23
CA VAL A 49 -5.91 2.92 -4.41
C VAL A 49 -6.65 2.85 -5.74
N GLN A 50 -7.38 3.91 -6.09
CA GLN A 50 -8.18 3.95 -7.31
C GLN A 50 -7.31 3.86 -8.58
N THR A 51 -6.07 4.35 -8.53
CA THR A 51 -5.15 4.33 -9.68
C THR A 51 -4.46 2.98 -9.92
N VAL A 52 -4.31 2.15 -8.88
CA VAL A 52 -3.54 0.89 -8.94
C VAL A 52 -4.44 -0.32 -9.20
N SER A 53 -5.75 -0.19 -8.99
CA SER A 53 -6.69 -1.32 -8.99
C SER A 53 -7.27 -1.83 -10.34
N PRO A 54 -7.09 -1.24 -11.55
CA PRO A 54 -7.90 -1.66 -12.69
C PRO A 54 -7.63 -3.08 -13.22
N THR A 55 -6.56 -3.76 -12.76
CA THR A 55 -6.14 -5.08 -13.26
C THR A 55 -6.44 -6.25 -12.32
N LYS A 56 -6.71 -6.01 -11.04
CA LYS A 56 -7.02 -7.05 -10.05
C LYS A 56 -8.50 -6.91 -9.72
N GLU A 57 -9.29 -7.98 -9.79
CA GLU A 57 -10.74 -8.04 -9.51
C GLU A 57 -11.06 -7.76 -8.02
N TRP A 58 -10.49 -6.70 -7.45
CA TRP A 58 -10.64 -6.30 -6.06
C TRP A 58 -11.94 -5.53 -5.86
N ASP A 59 -12.57 -5.78 -4.73
CA ASP A 59 -13.66 -4.98 -4.21
C ASP A 59 -13.10 -3.64 -3.70
N LEU A 60 -13.15 -2.64 -4.58
CA LEU A 60 -12.67 -1.28 -4.32
C LEU A 60 -13.31 -0.67 -3.06
N ASP A 61 -14.60 -0.90 -2.84
CA ASP A 61 -15.30 -0.38 -1.67
C ASP A 61 -14.74 -1.02 -0.39
N GLY A 62 -14.47 -2.32 -0.43
CA GLY A 62 -13.81 -3.05 0.67
C GLY A 62 -12.39 -2.55 0.96
N VAL A 63 -11.61 -2.24 -0.08
CA VAL A 63 -10.25 -1.68 0.09
C VAL A 63 -10.32 -0.27 0.69
N VAL A 64 -11.17 0.60 0.15
CA VAL A 64 -11.33 1.97 0.65
C VAL A 64 -11.79 1.96 2.10
N GLN A 65 -12.75 1.10 2.46
CA GLN A 65 -13.19 0.96 3.84
C GLN A 65 -12.06 0.50 4.77
N THR A 66 -11.16 -0.36 4.28
CA THR A 66 -9.98 -0.82 5.03
C THR A 66 -8.99 0.32 5.29
N VAL A 67 -8.76 1.19 4.30
CA VAL A 67 -7.92 2.38 4.45
C VAL A 67 -8.54 3.35 5.46
N ILE A 68 -9.84 3.63 5.34
CA ILE A 68 -10.58 4.49 6.27
C ILE A 68 -10.51 3.94 7.70
N ASN A 69 -10.77 2.64 7.86
CA ASN A 69 -10.70 1.98 9.17
C ASN A 69 -9.30 2.08 9.76
N PHE A 70 -8.25 1.79 8.99
CA PHE A 70 -6.88 1.98 9.46
C PHE A 70 -6.64 3.42 9.90
N TRP A 71 -7.09 4.40 9.11
CA TRP A 71 -6.87 5.82 9.40
C TRP A 71 -7.52 6.23 10.73
N MET A 72 -8.77 5.82 10.94
CA MET A 72 -9.55 6.17 12.13
C MET A 72 -9.00 5.54 13.42
N HIS A 73 -8.38 4.36 13.33
CA HIS A 73 -7.92 3.61 14.51
C HIS A 73 -6.43 3.81 14.83
N ASN A 74 -5.66 4.48 13.96
CA ASN A 74 -4.21 4.63 14.12
C ASN A 74 -3.71 6.10 14.04
N PRO A 75 -4.30 7.05 14.79
CA PRO A 75 -3.93 8.47 14.71
C PRO A 75 -2.45 8.72 15.03
N ASP A 76 -1.90 8.03 16.02
CA ASP A 76 -0.48 8.19 16.43
C ASP A 76 0.47 7.74 15.32
N LYS A 77 0.16 6.62 14.66
CA LYS A 77 0.96 6.08 13.54
C LYS A 77 0.94 7.02 12.34
N ILE A 78 -0.21 7.63 12.08
CA ILE A 78 -0.37 8.63 11.01
C ILE A 78 0.43 9.88 11.34
N GLY A 79 0.34 10.38 12.58
CA GLY A 79 1.13 11.53 13.03
C GLY A 79 2.63 11.28 12.90
N TYR A 80 3.10 10.09 13.29
CA TYR A 80 4.49 9.68 13.12
C TYR A 80 4.92 9.71 11.65
N TRP A 81 4.17 9.07 10.77
CA TRP A 81 4.52 9.00 9.35
C TRP A 81 4.43 10.33 8.63
N LYS A 82 3.49 11.19 9.04
CA LYS A 82 3.41 12.57 8.56
C LYS A 82 4.69 13.34 8.88
N GLY A 83 5.15 13.29 10.13
CA GLY A 83 6.41 13.94 10.52
C GLY A 83 7.62 13.36 9.75
N ARG A 84 7.68 12.03 9.60
CA ARG A 84 8.76 11.37 8.85
C ARG A 84 8.80 11.76 7.37
N LEU A 85 7.64 11.98 6.76
CA LEU A 85 7.54 12.43 5.37
C LEU A 85 7.99 13.89 5.23
N GLU A 86 7.56 14.75 6.15
CA GLU A 86 7.97 16.16 6.22
C GLU A 86 9.50 16.28 6.39
N ASP A 87 10.09 15.47 7.27
CA ASP A 87 11.54 15.41 7.50
C ASP A 87 12.33 14.94 6.26
N ALA A 88 11.74 14.10 5.42
CA ALA A 88 12.41 13.54 4.24
C ALA A 88 12.45 14.52 3.05
N GLY A 89 11.49 15.45 2.97
CA GLY A 89 11.41 16.47 1.92
C GLY A 89 10.79 16.00 0.59
N ASP A 90 10.72 16.92 -0.37
CA ASP A 90 9.81 16.91 -1.52
C ASP A 90 9.99 15.78 -2.56
N HIS A 91 11.09 15.02 -2.50
CA HIS A 91 11.40 13.96 -3.47
C HIS A 91 11.14 12.56 -2.93
N ASN A 92 10.26 12.45 -1.93
CA ASN A 92 9.91 11.21 -1.27
C ASN A 92 8.40 10.96 -1.28
N LEU A 93 8.05 9.69 -1.22
CA LEU A 93 6.69 9.20 -1.10
C LEU A 93 6.54 8.48 0.22
N LEU A 94 5.39 8.67 0.83
CA LEU A 94 4.92 7.75 1.84
C LEU A 94 4.39 6.49 1.14
N VAL A 95 4.98 5.36 1.50
CA VAL A 95 4.69 4.07 0.91
C VAL A 95 3.77 3.29 1.84
N ALA A 96 2.67 2.82 1.30
CA ALA A 96 1.76 1.91 1.97
C ALA A 96 1.56 0.64 1.14
N ARG A 97 0.93 -0.35 1.76
CA ARG A 97 0.59 -1.62 1.15
C ARG A 97 -0.88 -1.93 1.42
N VAL A 98 -1.59 -2.30 0.37
CA VAL A 98 -2.89 -3.00 0.46
C VAL A 98 -2.64 -4.46 0.10
N ALA A 99 -3.26 -5.38 0.81
CA ALA A 99 -3.22 -6.79 0.43
C ALA A 99 -4.54 -7.50 0.72
N ASP A 100 -4.88 -8.46 -0.14
CA ASP A 100 -5.92 -9.45 0.10
C ASP A 100 -5.38 -10.53 1.04
N MET A 101 -6.04 -10.70 2.19
CA MET A 101 -5.59 -11.60 3.24
C MET A 101 -5.66 -13.07 2.81
N GLY A 102 -6.61 -13.43 1.94
CA GLY A 102 -6.71 -14.77 1.38
C GLY A 102 -5.51 -15.12 0.51
N SER A 103 -5.11 -14.19 -0.36
CA SER A 103 -3.96 -14.32 -1.25
C SER A 103 -2.66 -14.38 -0.44
N LEU A 104 -2.50 -13.52 0.57
CA LEU A 104 -1.35 -13.58 1.47
C LEU A 104 -1.25 -14.93 2.17
N ARG A 105 -2.36 -15.45 2.67
CA ARG A 105 -2.40 -16.75 3.34
C ARG A 105 -2.03 -17.88 2.37
N ALA A 106 -2.58 -17.87 1.16
CA ALA A 106 -2.24 -18.87 0.14
C ALA A 106 -0.75 -18.83 -0.24
N THR A 107 -0.17 -17.64 -0.42
CA THR A 107 1.27 -17.49 -0.67
C THR A 107 2.09 -18.01 0.52
N PHE A 108 1.69 -17.69 1.75
CA PHE A 108 2.38 -18.16 2.95
C PHE A 108 2.31 -19.68 3.11
N GLU A 109 1.13 -20.29 2.89
CA GLU A 109 0.94 -21.75 2.92
C GLU A 109 1.75 -22.44 1.81
N SER A 110 1.89 -21.83 0.62
CA SER A 110 2.75 -22.36 -0.43
C SER A 110 4.22 -22.40 -0.01
N ILE A 111 4.73 -21.34 0.63
CA ILE A 111 6.14 -21.26 1.08
C ILE A 111 6.42 -22.28 2.19
N LEU A 112 5.45 -22.58 3.06
CA LEU A 112 5.62 -23.53 4.16
C LEU A 112 5.48 -25.00 3.74
N ASN A 113 4.84 -25.27 2.61
CA ASN A 113 4.64 -26.62 2.08
C ASN A 113 5.70 -27.02 1.02
N ASP A 114 6.65 -26.13 0.73
CA ASP A 114 7.90 -26.39 0.00
C ASP A 114 9.04 -26.80 0.97
#